data_AF-A0A7X0C3B8-F1
#
_entry.id   AF-A0A7X0C3B8-F1
#
_cell.length_a   1.000
_cell.length_b   1.000
_cell.length_c   1.000
_cell.angle_alpha   90.00
_cell.angle_beta   90.00
_cell.angle_gamma   90.00
#
_symmetry.space_group_name_H-M   'P 1'
#
loop_
_entity.id
_entity.type
_entity.pdbx_description
1 polymer ?
#
loop_
_entity_poly.entity_id
_entity_poly.type
_entity_poly.pdbx_seq_one_letter_code
_entity_poly.pdbx_strand_id
1 'polypeptide(L)'
;MPRLLDGRKKKVTEADIDAGPVTGSWKRLVHRPGPHGSTVDKNACTMCVLTQFHRHLKRRDIHSHASARRRDPRAELLTGDAYMAARARC
;
A
#
# COMPACT_ATOMS: atom_id res chain seq x y z
N MET A 1 1.26 6.16 8.35
CA MET A 1 0.19 6.43 7.39
C MET A 1 0.74 7.39 6.33
N PRO A 2 0.59 7.10 5.02
CA PRO A 2 1.16 7.96 3.98
C PRO A 2 0.52 9.35 4.00
N ARG A 3 1.35 10.41 3.93
CA ARG A 3 0.94 11.83 3.98
C ARG A 3 0.15 12.31 2.76
N LEU A 4 -0.09 11.42 1.79
CA LEU A 4 -0.82 11.68 0.54
C LEU A 4 -2.25 12.21 0.75
N LEU A 5 -2.89 11.88 1.89
CA LEU A 5 -4.29 12.20 2.19
C LEU A 5 -4.46 13.50 2.99
N ASP A 6 -3.37 14.14 3.43
CA ASP A 6 -3.41 15.41 4.14
C ASP A 6 -3.85 16.51 3.14
N GLY A 7 -5.08 16.98 3.29
CA GLY A 7 -5.80 17.71 2.25
C GLY A 7 -5.19 19.04 1.81
N ARG A 8 -5.44 19.33 0.52
CA ARG A 8 -5.45 20.62 -0.20
C ARG A 8 -4.09 21.34 -0.39
N LYS A 9 -3.57 21.25 -1.62
CA LYS A 9 -2.56 22.12 -2.28
C LYS A 9 -1.07 21.73 -2.25
N LYS A 10 -0.62 20.76 -1.46
CA LYS A 10 0.80 20.34 -1.54
C LYS A 10 1.03 19.50 -2.81
N LYS A 11 2.02 19.87 -3.63
CA LYS A 11 2.53 19.00 -4.70
C LYS A 11 3.05 17.72 -4.04
N VAL A 12 2.44 16.59 -4.40
CA VAL A 12 2.84 15.27 -3.90
C VAL A 12 4.18 14.93 -4.53
N THR A 13 5.15 14.63 -3.68
CA THR A 13 6.49 14.21 -4.09
C THR A 13 6.65 12.69 -3.92
N GLU A 14 7.69 12.13 -4.49
CA GLU A 14 8.05 10.72 -4.29
C GLU A 14 8.21 10.37 -2.80
N ALA A 15 8.72 11.30 -1.99
CA ALA A 15 8.87 11.12 -0.55
C ALA A 15 7.54 11.03 0.22
N ASP A 16 6.42 11.47 -0.39
CA ASP A 16 5.10 11.42 0.25
C ASP A 16 4.36 10.08 -0.02
N ILE A 17 4.94 9.20 -0.85
CA ILE A 17 4.32 7.95 -1.30
C ILE A 17 5.19 6.76 -0.93
N ASP A 18 4.54 5.66 -0.55
CA ASP A 18 5.20 4.38 -0.39
C ASP A 18 5.46 3.74 -1.77
N ALA A 19 6.72 3.38 -2.04
CA ALA A 19 7.12 2.74 -3.29
C ALA A 19 6.67 1.27 -3.38
N GLY A 20 6.37 0.62 -2.25
CA GLY A 20 5.93 -0.78 -2.18
C GLY A 20 4.77 -1.13 -3.11
N PRO A 21 3.64 -0.40 -3.08
CA PRO A 21 2.54 -0.64 -4.01
C PRO A 21 2.87 -0.25 -5.46
N VAL A 22 3.76 0.70 -5.73
CA VAL A 22 3.94 1.22 -7.09
C VAL A 22 4.84 0.29 -7.93
N THR A 23 4.25 -0.80 -8.43
CA THR A 23 4.97 -1.85 -9.17
C THR A 23 4.46 -2.02 -10.61
N GLY A 24 5.30 -2.65 -11.44
CA GLY A 24 4.95 -3.01 -12.81
C GLY A 24 4.51 -1.81 -13.67
N SER A 25 3.37 -1.97 -14.35
CA SER A 25 2.83 -0.96 -15.26
C SER A 25 2.44 0.35 -14.57
N TRP A 26 2.19 0.34 -13.26
CA TRP A 26 1.83 1.56 -12.51
C TRP A 26 2.98 2.54 -12.38
N LYS A 27 4.25 2.09 -12.41
CA LYS A 27 5.41 2.99 -12.28
C LYS A 27 5.37 4.13 -13.28
N ARG A 28 5.04 3.85 -14.54
CA ARG A 28 4.97 4.88 -15.60
C ARG A 28 3.78 5.83 -15.47
N LEU A 29 2.71 5.39 -14.79
CA LEU A 29 1.50 6.20 -14.60
C LEU A 29 1.62 7.09 -13.36
N VAL A 30 2.27 6.60 -12.32
CA VAL A 30 2.49 7.33 -11.07
C VAL A 30 3.64 8.33 -11.23
N HIS A 31 4.76 7.92 -11.83
CA HIS A 31 5.92 8.78 -12.04
C HIS A 31 5.89 9.37 -13.46
N ARG A 32 5.56 10.67 -13.56
CA ARG A 32 5.53 11.41 -14.82
C ARG A 32 6.76 12.31 -14.95
N PRO A 33 7.38 12.43 -16.14
CA PRO A 33 8.43 13.42 -16.37
C PRO A 33 7.90 14.84 -16.13
N GLY A 34 8.68 15.67 -15.43
CA GLY A 34 8.36 17.06 -15.14
C GLY A 34 9.59 17.97 -15.23
N PRO A 35 9.40 19.30 -15.16
CA PRO A 35 10.47 20.29 -15.39
C PRO A 35 11.67 20.19 -14.43
N HIS A 36 11.50 19.55 -13.27
CA HIS A 36 12.53 19.39 -12.24
C HIS A 36 12.81 17.92 -11.88
N GLY A 37 12.53 16.98 -12.81
CA GLY A 37 12.67 15.53 -12.58
C GLY A 37 11.34 14.78 -12.61
N SER A 38 11.22 13.64 -11.92
CA SER A 38 9.96 12.91 -11.81
C SER A 38 8.97 13.64 -10.90
N THR A 39 7.74 13.82 -11.39
CA THR A 39 6.60 14.32 -10.60
C THR A 39 5.63 13.18 -10.39
N VAL A 40 5.00 13.15 -9.22
CA VAL A 40 3.99 12.13 -8.95
C VAL A 40 2.60 12.61 -9.35
N ASP A 41 1.92 11.81 -10.17
CA ASP A 41 0.49 11.96 -10.42
C ASP A 41 -0.30 11.41 -9.24
N LYS A 42 -0.92 12.31 -8.48
CA LYS A 42 -1.73 11.99 -7.29
C LYS A 42 -2.91 11.06 -7.62
N ASN A 43 -3.56 11.27 -8.76
CA ASN A 43 -4.74 10.50 -9.15
C ASN A 43 -4.33 9.08 -9.55
N ALA A 44 -3.27 8.95 -10.34
CA ALA A 44 -2.70 7.65 -10.69
C ALA A 44 -2.22 6.89 -9.44
N CYS A 45 -1.55 7.57 -8.50
CA CYS A 45 -1.15 6.98 -7.22
C CYS A 45 -2.37 6.49 -6.43
N THR A 46 -3.41 7.31 -6.32
CA THR A 46 -4.64 6.94 -5.60
C THR A 46 -5.30 5.71 -6.22
N MET A 47 -5.43 5.68 -7.54
CA MET A 47 -6.00 4.54 -8.26
C MET A 47 -5.13 3.29 -8.16
N CYS A 48 -3.80 3.43 -8.18
CA CYS A 48 -2.84 2.36 -8.00
C CYS A 48 -3.02 1.68 -6.63
N VAL A 49 -3.10 2.48 -5.56
CA VAL A 49 -3.32 2.00 -4.19
C VAL A 49 -4.68 1.31 -4.07
N LEU A 50 -5.76 1.95 -4.54
CA LEU A 50 -7.11 1.38 -4.48
C LEU A 50 -7.23 0.06 -5.25
N THR A 51 -6.61 -0.03 -6.42
CA THR A 51 -6.63 -1.25 -7.24
C THR A 51 -5.92 -2.40 -6.55
N GLN A 52 -4.75 -2.16 -5.98
CA GLN A 52 -4.00 -3.19 -5.26
C GLN A 52 -4.70 -3.59 -3.96
N PHE A 53 -5.19 -2.60 -3.21
CA PHE A 53 -5.99 -2.84 -2.01
C PHE A 53 -7.20 -3.73 -2.33
N HIS A 54 -7.93 -3.43 -3.40
CA HIS A 54 -9.05 -4.26 -3.85
C HIS A 54 -8.62 -5.69 -4.22
N ARG A 55 -7.49 -5.87 -4.91
CA ARG A 55 -6.94 -7.19 -5.25
C ARG A 55 -6.60 -8.01 -4.00
N HIS A 56 -5.92 -7.41 -3.02
CA HIS A 56 -5.58 -8.08 -1.77
C HIS A 56 -6.82 -8.35 -0.90
N LEU A 57 -7.82 -7.47 -0.91
CA LEU A 57 -9.10 -7.73 -0.26
C LEU A 57 -9.82 -8.95 -0.83
N LYS A 58 -9.78 -9.14 -2.16
CA LYS A 58 -10.35 -10.32 -2.85
C LYS A 58 -9.60 -11.60 -2.51
N ARG A 59 -8.27 -11.56 -2.43
CA ARG A 59 -7.41 -12.71 -2.08
C ARG A 59 -7.39 -13.07 -0.59
N ARG A 60 -8.01 -12.23 0.27
CA ARG A 60 -7.99 -12.34 1.74
C ARG A 60 -6.60 -12.13 2.35
N ASP A 61 -5.73 -11.40 1.68
CA ASP A 61 -4.36 -11.11 2.15
C ASP A 61 -4.28 -9.92 3.13
N ILE A 62 -5.38 -9.16 3.28
CA ILE A 62 -5.44 -8.04 4.22
C ILE A 62 -6.10 -8.51 5.52
N HIS A 63 -5.32 -8.46 6.58
CA HIS A 63 -5.75 -8.83 7.92
C HIS A 63 -5.86 -7.61 8.84
N SER A 64 -6.83 -7.64 9.74
CA SER A 64 -7.05 -6.61 10.76
C SER A 64 -7.25 -7.28 12.11
N HIS A 65 -6.51 -6.84 13.12
CA HIS A 65 -6.60 -7.37 14.47
C HIS A 65 -7.97 -7.09 15.12
N ALA A 66 -8.59 -5.94 14.78
CA ALA A 66 -9.87 -5.52 15.37
C ALA A 66 -11.10 -6.21 14.74
N SER A 67 -10.94 -7.00 13.69
CA SER A 67 -12.04 -7.61 12.97
C SER A 67 -11.96 -9.13 12.99
N ALA A 68 -12.93 -9.79 13.62
CA ALA A 68 -13.01 -11.27 13.62
C ALA A 68 -13.11 -11.84 12.19
N ARG A 69 -13.82 -11.15 11.28
CA ARG A 69 -13.99 -11.59 9.88
C ARG A 69 -12.72 -11.46 9.03
N ARG A 70 -11.79 -10.60 9.44
CA ARG A 70 -10.53 -10.29 8.73
C ARG A 70 -9.32 -10.57 9.60
N ARG A 71 -9.42 -11.42 10.63
CA ARG A 71 -8.27 -11.82 11.43
C ARG A 71 -7.27 -12.60 10.56
N ASP A 72 -5.98 -12.53 10.89
CA ASP A 72 -4.97 -13.40 10.28
C ASP A 72 -5.15 -14.83 10.80
N PRO A 73 -5.52 -15.81 9.96
CA PRO A 73 -5.72 -17.19 10.40
C PRO A 73 -4.43 -17.82 10.95
N ARG A 74 -3.24 -17.33 10.56
CA ARG A 74 -1.97 -17.83 11.10
C ARG A 74 -1.77 -17.44 12.56
N ALA A 75 -2.41 -16.37 13.03
CA ALA A 75 -2.36 -15.97 14.44
C ALA A 75 -3.07 -16.97 15.38
N GLU A 76 -3.96 -17.81 14.84
CA GLU A 76 -4.64 -18.86 15.59
C GLU A 76 -3.88 -20.19 15.56
N LEU A 77 -3.05 -20.39 14.54
CA LEU A 77 -2.31 -21.63 14.31
C LEU A 77 -0.85 -21.58 14.79
N LEU A 78 -0.26 -20.39 14.87
CA LEU A 78 1.13 -20.18 15.26
C LEU A 78 1.21 -19.41 16.59
N THR A 79 2.10 -19.83 17.47
CA THR A 79 2.38 -19.18 18.76
C THR A 79 3.79 -18.59 18.79
N GLY A 80 3.98 -17.53 19.56
CA GLY A 80 5.28 -16.93 19.85
C GLY A 80 6.08 -16.56 18.58
N ASP A 81 7.32 -17.00 18.53
CA ASP A 81 8.29 -16.64 17.48
C ASP A 81 7.86 -17.12 16.08
N ALA A 82 7.16 -18.24 15.99
CA ALA A 82 6.66 -18.76 14.72
C ALA A 82 5.62 -17.82 14.09
N TYR A 83 4.77 -17.21 14.91
CA TYR A 83 3.82 -16.20 14.45
C TYR A 83 4.53 -14.92 14.00
N MET A 84 5.52 -14.44 14.76
CA MET A 84 6.29 -13.24 14.42
C MET A 84 7.06 -13.40 13.11
N ALA A 85 7.67 -14.57 12.89
CA ALA A 85 8.38 -14.89 11.65
C ALA A 85 7.43 -15.00 10.43
N ALA A 86 6.23 -15.53 10.61
CA ALA A 86 5.23 -15.61 9.55
C ALA A 86 4.68 -14.21 9.18
N ARG A 87 4.44 -13.36 10.18
CA ARG A 87 3.93 -11.99 9.98
C ARG A 87 4.91 -11.08 9.24
N ALA A 88 6.22 -11.28 9.42
CA ALA A 88 7.25 -10.50 8.72
C ALA A 88 7.33 -10.77 7.20
N ARG A 89 6.65 -11.81 6.72
CA ARG A 89 6.63 -12.23 5.30
C ARG A 89 5.39 -11.74 4.54
N CYS A 90 4.48 -11.04 5.22
CA CYS A 90 3.31 -10.38 4.64
C CYS A 90 3.60 -8.90 4.40
#